data_AF-A0A4Q3XRX0-F1
#
_entry.id   AF-A0A4Q3XRX0-F1
#
_cell.length_a   1.000
_cell.length_b   1.000
_cell.length_c   1.000
_cell.angle_alpha   90.00
_cell.angle_beta   90.00
_cell.angle_gamma   90.00
#
_symmetry.space_group_name_H-M   'P 1'
#
loop_
_entity.id
_entity.type
_entity.pdbx_description
1 polymer ?
#
loop_
_entity_poly.entity_id
_entity_poly.type
_entity_poly.pdbx_seq_one_letter_code
_entity_poly.pdbx_strand_id
1 'polypeptide(L)'
;MAASALAGCEATEDPGDPAPFSPDAALAQSIERKVNALAPEHDLQHYVRLYTRGAGGNVEATYLSAPRRGALEKWEGGQSYWVKSSDVPSVLDGGCSVINVRYHAPTKKLVSLHCNGVA
;
A
#
# COMPACT_ATOMS: atom_id res chain seq x y z
N MET A 1 25.61 45.05 -12.26
CA MET A 1 24.21 44.61 -12.40
C MET A 1 24.25 43.25 -13.07
N ALA A 2 24.00 42.17 -12.33
CA ALA A 2 23.98 40.81 -12.86
C ALA A 2 22.53 40.33 -12.90
N ALA A 3 22.04 39.99 -14.09
CA ALA A 3 20.69 39.49 -14.32
C ALA A 3 20.68 37.98 -14.10
N SER A 4 19.95 37.52 -13.08
CA SER A 4 19.65 36.12 -12.87
C SER A 4 18.45 35.73 -13.74
N ALA A 5 18.68 34.97 -14.81
CA ALA A 5 17.62 34.29 -15.53
C ALA A 5 17.32 32.97 -14.79
N LEU A 6 16.21 32.95 -14.04
CA LEU A 6 15.60 31.70 -13.58
C LEU A 6 14.81 31.13 -14.75
N ALA A 7 15.41 30.19 -15.48
CA ALA A 7 14.69 29.35 -16.43
C ALA A 7 13.82 28.37 -15.63
N GLY A 8 12.51 28.45 -15.84
CA GLY A 8 11.51 27.65 -15.17
C GLY A 8 11.66 26.16 -15.44
N CYS A 9 11.23 25.36 -14.47
CA CYS A 9 10.96 23.94 -14.68
C CYS A 9 9.69 23.83 -15.53
N GLU A 10 9.82 23.70 -16.84
CA GLU A 10 8.73 23.20 -17.69
C GLU A 10 8.85 21.68 -17.72
N ALA A 11 8.15 21.01 -16.81
CA ALA A 11 7.86 19.60 -16.94
C ALA A 11 6.69 19.47 -17.91
N THR A 12 7.01 19.22 -19.18
CA THR A 12 6.04 18.80 -20.19
C THR A 12 5.47 17.44 -19.77
N GLU A 13 4.23 17.43 -19.29
CA GLU A 13 3.49 16.20 -19.00
C GLU A 13 3.01 15.59 -20.33
N ASP A 14 3.66 14.49 -20.73
CA ASP A 14 3.21 13.63 -21.82
C ASP A 14 1.98 12.80 -21.35
N PRO A 15 0.86 12.77 -22.10
CA PRO A 15 -0.32 12.00 -21.77
C PRO A 15 -0.24 10.62 -22.44
N GLY A 16 0.68 9.75 -22.00
CA GLY A 16 0.97 8.52 -22.74
C GLY A 16 1.31 7.27 -21.95
N ASP A 17 1.90 7.37 -20.75
CA ASP A 17 2.37 6.20 -20.02
C ASP A 17 1.98 6.26 -18.53
N PRO A 18 1.42 5.19 -17.94
CA PRO A 18 1.24 5.12 -16.50
C PRO A 18 2.63 5.13 -15.85
N ALA A 19 3.00 6.28 -15.27
CA ALA A 19 4.23 6.46 -14.53
C ALA A 19 4.46 5.28 -13.57
N PRO A 20 5.73 4.83 -13.39
CA PRO A 20 6.05 3.76 -12.46
C PRO A 20 5.49 4.10 -11.08
N PHE A 21 4.76 3.15 -10.48
CA PHE A 21 4.13 3.27 -9.17
C PHE A 21 5.11 3.90 -8.17
N SER A 22 4.89 5.17 -7.84
CA SER A 22 5.77 5.92 -6.95
C SER A 22 5.86 5.23 -5.58
N PRO A 23 7.06 5.08 -4.99
CA PRO A 23 7.23 4.54 -3.66
C PRO A 23 6.77 5.58 -2.63
N ASP A 24 5.46 5.66 -2.39
CA ASP A 24 4.89 6.53 -1.36
C ASP A 24 5.08 5.87 0.03
N ALA A 25 6.36 5.81 0.44
CA ALA A 25 6.78 5.18 1.69
C ALA A 25 6.20 5.92 2.91
N ALA A 26 6.07 7.24 2.82
CA ALA A 26 5.48 8.05 3.89
C ALA A 26 4.00 7.71 4.12
N LEU A 27 3.23 7.52 3.04
CA LEU A 27 1.84 7.09 3.13
C LEU A 27 1.73 5.66 3.66
N ALA A 28 2.53 4.72 3.16
CA ALA A 28 2.55 3.34 3.66
C ALA A 28 2.82 3.31 5.18
N GLN A 29 3.87 4.00 5.64
CA GLN A 29 4.18 4.12 7.07
C GLN A 29 3.05 4.76 7.88
N SER A 30 2.33 5.74 7.31
CA SER A 30 1.17 6.34 7.98
C SER A 30 0.00 5.36 8.14
N ILE A 31 -0.20 4.46 7.18
CA ILE A 31 -1.22 3.42 7.25
C ILE A 31 -0.78 2.36 8.28
N GLU A 32 0.47 1.89 8.21
CA GLU A 32 1.04 0.88 9.11
C GLU A 32 0.98 1.32 10.57
N ARG A 33 1.29 2.60 10.89
CA ARG A 33 1.13 3.13 12.24
C ARG A 33 -0.31 3.03 12.75
N LYS A 34 -1.30 3.27 11.88
CA LYS A 34 -2.72 3.18 12.25
C LYS A 34 -3.16 1.73 12.43
N VAL A 35 -2.67 0.83 11.59
CA VAL A 35 -2.93 -0.60 11.71
C VAL A 35 -2.33 -1.13 13.02
N ASN A 36 -1.06 -0.86 13.30
CA ASN A 36 -0.40 -1.27 14.55
C ASN A 36 -1.09 -0.72 15.80
N ALA A 37 -1.65 0.50 15.73
CA ALA A 37 -2.37 1.09 16.84
C ALA A 37 -3.74 0.43 17.10
N LEU A 38 -4.39 -0.13 16.07
CA LEU A 38 -5.73 -0.70 16.17
C LEU A 38 -5.75 -2.23 16.25
N ALA A 39 -4.71 -2.89 15.75
CA ALA A 39 -4.54 -4.35 15.77
C ALA A 39 -3.10 -4.71 16.17
N PRO A 40 -2.66 -4.38 17.40
CA PRO A 40 -1.31 -4.64 17.89
C PRO A 40 -0.96 -6.14 17.97
N GLU A 41 -1.96 -7.02 17.97
CA GLU A 41 -1.80 -8.48 17.89
C GLU A 41 -1.26 -8.96 16.53
N HIS A 42 -1.29 -8.10 15.51
CA HIS A 42 -0.76 -8.39 14.19
C HIS A 42 0.62 -7.75 14.02
N ASP A 43 1.68 -8.55 14.23
CA ASP A 43 3.03 -8.10 13.94
C ASP A 43 3.25 -7.97 12.43
N LEU A 44 3.20 -6.73 11.93
CA LEU A 44 3.36 -6.41 10.52
C LEU A 44 4.70 -6.87 9.94
N GLN A 45 5.73 -7.13 10.74
CA GLN A 45 7.01 -7.68 10.26
C GLN A 45 6.85 -9.05 9.61
N HIS A 46 5.80 -9.80 9.97
CA HIS A 46 5.49 -11.10 9.37
C HIS A 46 4.63 -11.01 8.12
N TYR A 47 4.22 -9.81 7.70
CA TYR A 47 3.36 -9.61 6.54
C TYR A 47 4.11 -8.97 5.38
N VAL A 48 3.82 -9.45 4.18
CA VAL A 48 3.99 -8.68 2.93
C VAL A 48 2.85 -7.66 2.89
N ARG A 49 3.15 -6.38 2.68
CA ARG A 49 2.13 -5.32 2.66
C ARG A 49 1.97 -4.74 1.26
N LEU A 50 0.90 -5.14 0.57
CA LEU A 50 0.61 -4.68 -0.79
C LEU A 50 -0.37 -3.52 -0.74
N TYR A 51 -0.06 -2.43 -1.45
CA TYR A 51 -0.88 -1.22 -1.51
C TYR A 51 -1.31 -0.94 -2.94
N THR A 52 -2.57 -0.57 -3.11
CA THR A 52 -3.14 -0.16 -4.39
C THR A 52 -3.88 1.16 -4.24
N ARG A 53 -3.89 1.96 -5.30
CA ARG A 53 -4.68 3.21 -5.33
C ARG A 53 -6.12 2.87 -5.71
N GLY A 54 -7.05 3.18 -4.81
CA GLY A 54 -8.48 3.09 -5.04
C GLY A 54 -9.08 4.41 -5.54
N ALA A 55 -10.37 4.40 -5.86
CA ALA A 55 -11.10 5.60 -6.25
C ALA A 55 -11.26 6.59 -5.09
N GLY A 56 -11.39 7.88 -5.41
CA GLY A 56 -11.73 8.92 -4.43
C GLY A 56 -10.67 9.14 -3.34
N GLY A 57 -9.39 8.87 -3.62
CA GLY A 57 -8.31 9.02 -2.64
C GLY A 57 -8.23 7.88 -1.61
N ASN A 58 -8.95 6.77 -1.83
CA ASN A 58 -8.78 5.57 -1.04
C ASN A 58 -7.48 4.84 -1.42
N VAL A 59 -6.89 4.17 -0.44
CA VAL A 59 -5.83 3.19 -0.58
C VAL A 59 -6.38 1.88 -0.04
N GLU A 60 -6.34 0.85 -0.87
CA GLU A 60 -6.63 -0.51 -0.44
C GLU A 60 -5.28 -1.18 -0.17
N ALA A 61 -5.12 -1.75 1.01
CA ALA A 61 -3.95 -2.54 1.35
C ALA A 61 -4.33 -3.96 1.74
N THR A 62 -3.52 -4.91 1.31
CA THR A 62 -3.67 -6.33 1.62
C THR A 62 -2.37 -6.79 2.26
N TYR A 63 -2.44 -7.15 3.53
CA TYR A 63 -1.31 -7.66 4.28
C TYR A 63 -1.39 -9.17 4.30
N LEU A 64 -0.38 -9.82 3.75
CA LEU A 64 -0.33 -11.28 3.57
C LEU A 64 0.74 -11.84 4.48
N SER A 65 0.38 -12.70 5.43
CA SER A 65 1.38 -13.32 6.31
C SER A 65 2.31 -14.19 5.46
N ALA A 66 3.60 -13.94 5.48
CA ALA A 66 4.59 -14.88 4.97
C ALA A 66 4.68 -16.05 5.97
N PRO A 67 4.60 -17.35 5.60
CA PRO A 67 5.06 -17.95 4.34
C PRO A 67 4.13 -19.05 3.76
N ARG A 68 3.63 -18.89 2.52
CA ARG A 68 3.20 -20.04 1.70
C ARG A 68 4.08 -20.13 0.46
N ARG A 69 4.92 -21.18 0.38
CA ARG A 69 5.72 -21.49 -0.82
C ARG A 69 4.81 -21.43 -2.07
N GLY A 70 5.24 -20.71 -3.09
CA GLY A 70 4.57 -20.63 -4.40
C GLY A 70 3.74 -19.36 -4.69
N ALA A 71 3.07 -18.74 -3.72
CA ALA A 71 2.18 -17.60 -4.00
C ALA A 71 2.84 -16.22 -3.80
N LEU A 72 3.89 -16.15 -2.97
CA LEU A 72 4.55 -14.89 -2.59
C LEU A 72 6.02 -14.84 -3.02
N GLU A 73 6.48 -15.68 -3.94
CA GLU A 73 7.93 -15.80 -4.25
C GLU A 73 8.59 -14.48 -4.71
N LYS A 74 7.79 -13.54 -5.24
CA LYS A 74 8.28 -12.21 -5.64
C LYS A 74 8.23 -11.14 -4.54
N TRP A 75 7.69 -11.44 -3.36
CA TRP A 75 7.52 -10.48 -2.27
C TRP A 75 8.06 -11.01 -0.95
N GLU A 76 8.83 -10.17 -0.26
CA GLU A 76 9.47 -10.49 1.00
C GLU A 76 8.60 -10.06 2.18
N GLY A 77 8.47 -10.93 3.18
CA GLY A 77 7.80 -10.58 4.43
C GLY A 77 8.48 -9.40 5.11
N GLY A 78 7.72 -8.55 5.79
CA GLY A 78 8.27 -7.36 6.41
C GLY A 78 8.49 -6.20 5.44
N GLN A 79 8.19 -6.36 4.14
CA GLN A 79 8.31 -5.31 3.13
C GLN A 79 6.96 -4.76 2.64
N SER A 80 7.01 -3.54 2.12
CA SER A 80 5.86 -2.77 1.64
C SER A 80 5.99 -2.52 0.14
N TYR A 81 4.94 -2.81 -0.63
CA TYR A 81 4.94 -2.74 -2.09
C TYR A 81 3.72 -1.99 -2.59
N TRP A 82 3.93 -1.00 -3.47
CA TRP A 82 2.86 -0.41 -4.27
C TRP A 82 2.70 -1.22 -5.55
N VAL A 83 1.51 -1.78 -5.79
CA VAL A 83 1.26 -2.73 -6.87
C VAL A 83 0.00 -2.35 -7.65
N LYS A 84 -0.19 -2.95 -8.84
CA LYS A 84 -1.48 -2.88 -9.55
C LYS A 84 -2.50 -3.73 -8.79
N SER A 85 -3.78 -3.37 -8.86
CA SER A 85 -4.84 -4.20 -8.27
C SER A 85 -4.87 -5.62 -8.84
N SER A 86 -4.48 -5.80 -10.12
CA SER A 86 -4.34 -7.13 -10.75
C SER A 86 -3.20 -7.98 -10.18
N ASP A 87 -2.24 -7.36 -9.49
CA ASP A 87 -1.12 -8.07 -8.86
C ASP A 87 -1.44 -8.51 -7.43
N VAL A 88 -2.55 -8.08 -6.83
CA VAL A 88 -2.93 -8.47 -5.48
C VAL A 88 -3.54 -9.88 -5.53
N PRO A 89 -2.95 -10.88 -4.86
CA PRO A 89 -3.48 -12.23 -4.89
C PRO A 89 -4.80 -12.31 -4.10
N SER A 90 -5.76 -13.05 -4.65
CA SER A 90 -6.98 -13.42 -3.92
C SER A 90 -6.67 -14.60 -3.00
N VAL A 91 -6.68 -14.37 -1.69
CA VAL A 91 -6.37 -15.40 -0.69
C VAL A 91 -7.57 -15.57 0.24
N LEU A 92 -8.20 -16.76 0.18
CA LEU A 92 -9.24 -17.18 1.11
C LEU A 92 -8.64 -18.21 2.06
N ASP A 93 -8.21 -17.76 3.23
CA ASP A 93 -7.55 -18.57 4.24
C ASP A 93 -8.45 -18.92 5.44
N GLY A 94 -9.58 -18.22 5.60
CA GLY A 94 -10.49 -18.40 6.73
C GLY A 94 -9.94 -17.92 8.07
N GLY A 95 -8.86 -17.11 8.06
CA GLY A 95 -8.19 -16.60 9.25
C GLY A 95 -7.60 -15.19 9.04
N CYS A 96 -6.65 -14.81 9.89
CA CYS A 96 -5.91 -13.54 9.79
C CYS A 96 -4.57 -13.69 9.05
N SER A 97 -4.38 -14.71 8.20
CA SER A 97 -3.22 -14.71 7.29
C SER A 97 -3.35 -13.65 6.19
N VAL A 98 -4.55 -13.06 6.05
CA VAL A 98 -4.81 -11.89 5.21
C VAL A 98 -5.52 -10.82 6.03
N ILE A 99 -4.96 -9.60 6.05
CA ILE A 99 -5.61 -8.42 6.61
C ILE A 99 -5.90 -7.46 5.45
N ASN A 100 -7.16 -7.08 5.28
CA ASN A 100 -7.58 -6.09 4.32
C ASN A 100 -7.80 -4.75 5.02
N VAL A 101 -7.22 -3.72 4.44
CA VAL A 101 -7.22 -2.36 4.98
C VAL A 101 -7.74 -1.41 3.92
N ARG A 102 -8.70 -0.57 4.28
CA ARG A 102 -9.09 0.58 3.46
C ARG A 102 -8.72 1.84 4.22
N TYR A 103 -8.00 2.74 3.55
CA TYR A 103 -7.57 4.00 4.11
C TYR A 103 -7.92 5.16 3.19
N HIS A 104 -8.61 6.18 3.69
CA HIS A 104 -8.89 7.40 2.94
C HIS A 104 -7.76 8.41 3.17
N ALA A 105 -6.89 8.57 2.17
CA ALA A 105 -5.68 9.36 2.28
C ALA A 105 -5.93 10.87 2.53
N PRO A 106 -6.90 11.53 1.87
CA PRO A 106 -7.16 12.96 2.09
C PRO A 106 -7.52 13.29 3.54
N THR A 107 -8.35 12.46 4.18
CA THR A 107 -8.78 12.70 5.58
C THR A 107 -7.95 11.95 6.60
N LYS A 108 -6.96 11.18 6.15
CA LYS A 108 -6.12 10.31 6.98
C LYS A 108 -6.92 9.34 7.87
N LYS A 109 -8.01 8.78 7.35
CA LYS A 109 -8.90 7.89 8.12
C LYS A 109 -8.73 6.45 7.69
N LEU A 110 -8.57 5.55 8.67
CA LEU A 110 -8.75 4.13 8.42
C LEU A 110 -10.24 3.88 8.30
N VAL A 111 -10.69 3.48 7.12
CA VAL A 111 -12.11 3.24 6.80
C VAL A 111 -12.51 1.84 7.23
N SER A 112 -11.65 0.85 7.00
CA SER A 112 -11.86 -0.53 7.45
C SER A 112 -10.56 -1.26 7.67
N LEU A 113 -10.59 -2.22 8.61
CA LEU A 113 -9.56 -3.22 8.87
C LEU A 113 -10.29 -4.52 9.20
N HIS A 114 -10.04 -5.59 8.44
CA HIS A 114 -10.66 -6.89 8.70
C HIS A 114 -9.79 -8.04 8.19
N CYS A 115 -9.90 -9.19 8.84
CA CYS A 115 -9.31 -10.44 8.38
C CYS A 115 -10.25 -11.18 7.42
N ASN A 116 -9.70 -12.11 6.62
CA ASN A 116 -10.50 -13.03 5.80
C ASN A 116 -11.07 -14.23 6.59
N GLY A 117 -10.85 -14.29 7.90
CA GLY A 117 -11.52 -15.21 8.82
C GLY A 117 -12.90 -14.71 9.19
N VAL A 118 -13.86 -15.64 9.18
CA VAL A 118 -15.24 -15.38 9.60
C VAL A 118 -15.20 -14.81 11.02
N ALA A 119 -15.85 -13.65 11.19
CA ALA A 119 -16.03 -12.99 12.48
C ALA A 119 -16.76 -13.87 13.49
#